data_AF-A0AAV1FB47-F1
#
_entry.id   AF-A0AAV1FB47-F1
#
_cell.length_a   1.000
_cell.length_b   1.000
_cell.length_c   1.000
_cell.angle_alpha   90.00
_cell.angle_beta   90.00
_cell.angle_gamma   90.00
#
_symmetry.space_group_name_H-M   'P 1'
#
loop_
_entity.id
_entity.type
_entity.pdbx_description
1 polymer ?
#
loop_
_entity_poly.entity_id
_entity_poly.type
_entity_poly.pdbx_seq_one_letter_code
_entity_poly.pdbx_strand_id
1 'polypeptide(L)'
;MPQTVCSGTMFTTPSGFSPHLACAEPGEEEEAPQEGTEPGACLADGPPITSASLDTLIQNLVPTADYYPEKAYVFTFLLCARLFIPPPELLAKVCEQCIKQQQLDQSPLDTAKVRKFGPKILQLLTEWTETFPSDFRDEKMVGQLKDIIHRIAPCDEAYWKTLNQVLQKLSQRLALMSQGEESIVKVSLNASSISDKLVAFKTKPPPIQKDMLSICNDPYTLAQQLTHVELEHLSHIGPEEFVHAFAQKDPLDGTTPCFSDQKKKTSNLEAYVRWFNRLCYLVATEICMPAKKKQRATVIEFFIDVARECFNIGNFNSLMAIISGMNMSPVSRLKKTWGKAKTAKFFILEHQMDPTGNFYNYRTALRGAAHRSRTANSNRERIVIPFFSLLIKDIYFLNEGCANRLPNGHVNFEKFMELARQVGEFMTWKQMECPFEEDRAILHYLHTAPIFSEDGLYLASYESESPENQVEKDRWKALRSNVLAKT
;
A
#
# COMPACT_ATOMS: atom_id res chain seq x y z
N MET A 1 34.47 -14.15 2.95
CA MET A 1 34.31 -14.08 4.42
C MET A 1 32.82 -14.02 4.72
N PRO A 2 32.30 -14.83 5.66
CA PRO A 2 30.86 -14.84 5.94
C PRO A 2 30.54 -13.70 6.92
N GLN A 3 29.65 -12.79 6.51
CA GLN A 3 29.04 -11.83 7.43
C GLN A 3 27.63 -12.30 7.79
N THR A 4 27.43 -12.32 9.11
CA THR A 4 26.22 -12.57 9.87
C THR A 4 25.04 -11.72 9.42
N VAL A 5 23.91 -12.40 9.22
CA VAL A 5 22.61 -11.83 8.84
C VAL A 5 22.01 -11.12 10.06
N CYS A 6 21.90 -9.80 10.01
CA CYS A 6 21.11 -9.00 10.95
C CYS A 6 19.79 -8.61 10.28
N SER A 7 18.68 -8.88 10.95
CA SER A 7 17.31 -8.67 10.46
C SER A 7 16.99 -7.18 10.32
N GLY A 8 16.98 -6.68 9.10
CA GLY A 8 16.63 -5.27 8.78
C GLY A 8 16.34 -4.99 7.30
N THR A 9 16.07 -6.02 6.49
CA THR A 9 15.95 -5.91 5.02
C THR A 9 14.52 -6.21 4.58
N MET A 10 13.62 -5.23 4.63
CA MET A 10 12.35 -5.31 3.88
C MET A 10 12.33 -4.43 2.62
N PHE A 11 13.22 -3.44 2.49
CA PHE A 11 13.19 -2.52 1.36
C PHE A 11 14.60 -2.13 0.90
N THR A 12 15.29 -3.04 0.21
CA THR A 12 16.49 -2.70 -0.56
C THR A 12 16.27 -3.07 -2.03
N THR A 13 15.84 -2.09 -2.83
CA THR A 13 16.15 -2.07 -4.26
C THR A 13 17.62 -1.64 -4.42
N PRO A 14 18.39 -2.23 -5.34
CA PRO A 14 19.82 -1.96 -5.47
C PRO A 14 20.07 -0.62 -6.16
N SER A 15 20.24 0.46 -5.39
CA SER A 15 21.02 1.64 -5.76
C SER A 15 21.02 2.61 -4.58
N GLY A 16 22.21 2.98 -4.10
CA GLY A 16 22.40 3.85 -2.96
C GLY A 16 21.95 5.30 -3.19
N PHE A 17 21.98 6.06 -2.10
CA PHE A 17 22.18 7.52 -1.95
C PHE A 17 21.21 8.16 -0.93
N SER A 18 21.83 8.93 -0.02
CA SER A 18 21.23 9.73 1.05
C SER A 18 20.57 11.02 0.54
N PRO A 19 19.52 11.53 1.20
CA PRO A 19 19.07 12.91 1.03
C PRO A 19 19.54 13.80 2.19
N HIS A 20 20.30 14.85 1.88
CA HIS A 20 20.41 16.03 2.74
C HIS A 20 19.17 16.90 2.51
N LEU A 21 18.31 17.05 3.52
CA LEU A 21 17.41 18.19 3.64
C LEU A 21 17.98 19.12 4.71
N ALA A 22 18.29 20.35 4.32
CA ALA A 22 18.67 21.40 5.24
C ALA A 22 17.40 21.90 5.95
N CYS A 23 17.33 21.68 7.27
CA CYS A 23 16.42 22.41 8.14
C CYS A 23 16.98 23.82 8.37
N ALA A 24 16.12 24.83 8.25
CA ALA A 24 16.42 26.19 8.66
C ALA A 24 16.60 26.24 10.18
N GLU A 25 17.62 26.98 10.64
CA GLU A 25 17.87 27.25 12.06
C GLU A 25 16.83 28.25 12.64
N PRO A 26 16.53 28.17 13.95
CA PRO A 26 15.51 28.99 14.59
C PRO A 26 15.99 30.42 14.85
N GLY A 27 15.20 31.40 14.40
CA GLY A 27 15.31 32.79 14.78
C GLY A 27 14.55 33.07 16.09
N GLU A 28 15.22 33.88 16.91
CA GLU A 28 14.95 34.51 18.20
C GLU A 28 13.50 34.62 18.73
N GLU A 29 13.44 34.52 20.06
CA GLU A 29 12.30 34.51 20.98
C GLU A 29 11.49 35.82 20.97
N GLU A 30 10.15 35.72 20.99
CA GLU A 30 9.27 36.80 21.43
C GLU A 30 8.19 36.22 22.37
N GLU A 31 8.18 36.68 23.62
CA GLU A 31 7.26 36.26 24.68
C GLU A 31 5.79 36.62 24.33
N ALA A 32 4.87 35.67 24.54
CA ALA A 32 3.43 35.91 24.49
C ALA A 32 2.79 35.62 25.87
N PRO A 33 1.78 36.42 26.30
CA PRO A 33 1.31 36.45 27.68
C PRO A 33 0.39 35.26 28.02
N GLN A 34 0.43 34.87 29.30
CA GLN A 34 -0.47 33.89 29.92
C GLN A 34 -1.92 34.39 29.91
N GLU A 35 -2.85 33.62 29.34
CA GLU A 35 -4.29 33.77 29.59
C GLU A 35 -4.95 32.46 30.01
N GLY A 36 -5.96 32.64 30.86
CA GLY A 36 -6.56 31.65 31.75
C GLY A 36 -7.39 30.58 31.07
N THR A 37 -7.53 29.49 31.80
CA THR A 37 -8.38 28.34 31.51
C THR A 37 -9.86 28.71 31.62
N GLU A 38 -10.61 28.69 30.51
CA GLU A 38 -12.07 28.55 30.53
C GLU A 38 -12.54 27.46 29.55
N PRO A 39 -13.52 26.61 29.92
CA PRO A 39 -13.99 25.52 29.08
C PRO A 39 -15.19 25.95 28.23
N GLY A 40 -15.03 25.92 26.91
CA GLY A 40 -16.15 25.96 25.96
C GLY A 40 -16.12 27.13 24.98
N ALA A 41 -15.27 27.04 23.96
CA ALA A 41 -15.43 27.81 22.74
C ALA A 41 -15.44 26.84 21.54
N CYS A 42 -16.53 26.85 20.78
CA CYS A 42 -16.63 26.15 19.51
C CYS A 42 -15.66 26.80 18.49
N LEU A 43 -14.59 26.09 18.14
CA LEU A 43 -13.51 26.56 17.25
C LEU A 43 -13.86 26.36 15.76
N ALA A 44 -15.04 26.82 15.31
CA ALA A 44 -15.44 26.65 13.91
C ALA A 44 -14.74 27.61 12.93
N ASP A 45 -14.14 28.71 13.42
CA ASP A 45 -13.53 29.77 12.58
C ASP A 45 -12.03 30.02 12.88
N GLY A 46 -11.35 29.07 13.53
CA GLY A 46 -9.92 29.18 13.85
C GLY A 46 -8.99 28.72 12.71
N PRO A 47 -7.71 29.12 12.72
CA PRO A 47 -6.71 28.51 11.84
C PRO A 47 -6.65 26.99 12.05
N PRO A 48 -6.29 26.21 11.01
CA PRO A 48 -6.23 24.75 11.12
C PRO A 48 -5.32 24.31 12.28
N ILE A 49 -5.75 23.30 13.03
CA ILE A 49 -5.03 22.79 14.20
C ILE A 49 -3.67 22.24 13.74
N THR A 50 -2.58 22.93 14.07
CA THR A 50 -1.22 22.48 13.76
C THR A 50 -0.67 21.54 14.84
N SER A 51 -1.03 21.77 16.10
CA SER A 51 -0.69 20.88 17.22
C SER A 51 -1.67 21.06 18.38
N ALA A 52 -1.88 20.01 19.18
CA ALA A 52 -2.64 20.08 20.42
C ALA A 52 -2.32 18.90 21.34
N SER A 53 -2.74 18.97 22.61
CA SER A 53 -2.71 17.81 23.50
C SER A 53 -3.58 16.67 22.94
N LEU A 54 -3.26 15.41 23.29
CA LEU A 54 -4.05 14.27 22.84
C LEU A 54 -5.51 14.39 23.29
N ASP A 55 -5.76 14.82 24.53
CA ASP A 55 -7.13 14.99 25.04
C ASP A 55 -7.89 16.09 24.29
N THR A 56 -7.24 17.20 23.92
CA THR A 56 -7.84 18.24 23.08
C THR A 56 -8.22 17.69 21.70
N LEU A 57 -7.37 16.88 21.08
CA LEU A 57 -7.70 16.26 19.79
C LEU A 57 -8.86 15.25 19.92
N ILE A 58 -8.90 14.46 20.99
CA ILE A 58 -10.04 13.57 21.27
C ILE A 58 -11.33 14.38 21.43
N GLN A 59 -11.29 15.49 22.17
CA GLN A 59 -12.44 16.38 22.33
C GLN A 59 -12.94 16.94 20.99
N ASN A 60 -12.03 17.32 20.09
CA ASN A 60 -12.37 17.81 18.77
C ASN A 60 -12.93 16.72 17.83
N LEU A 61 -12.64 15.44 18.09
CA LEU A 61 -13.29 14.34 17.36
C LEU A 61 -14.77 14.17 17.77
N VAL A 62 -15.15 14.53 19.00
CA VAL A 62 -16.47 14.24 19.55
C VAL A 62 -17.52 15.22 19.00
N PRO A 63 -18.54 14.74 18.26
CA PRO A 63 -19.58 15.62 17.74
C PRO A 63 -20.49 16.14 18.86
N THR A 64 -21.09 17.31 18.65
CA THR A 64 -22.10 17.88 19.55
C THR A 64 -23.40 18.18 18.79
N ALA A 65 -24.43 18.68 19.47
CA ALA A 65 -25.66 19.10 18.82
C ALA A 65 -25.43 20.09 17.67
N ASP A 66 -24.41 20.96 17.78
CA ASP A 66 -24.16 22.05 16.83
C ASP A 66 -22.83 21.91 16.07
N TYR A 67 -21.97 20.96 16.44
CA TYR A 67 -20.66 20.72 15.82
C TYR A 67 -20.53 19.30 15.21
N TYR A 68 -19.80 19.17 14.11
CA TYR A 68 -19.28 17.91 13.58
C TYR A 68 -17.87 18.16 13.04
N PRO A 69 -16.88 17.30 13.34
CA PRO A 69 -15.51 17.49 12.84
C PRO A 69 -15.42 17.38 11.32
N GLU A 70 -14.50 18.14 10.72
CA GLU A 70 -14.25 18.03 9.28
C GLU A 70 -13.81 16.62 8.89
N LYS A 71 -14.22 16.15 7.70
CA LYS A 71 -13.88 14.80 7.23
C LYS A 71 -12.37 14.54 7.16
N ALA A 72 -11.59 15.56 6.75
CA ALA A 72 -10.14 15.48 6.72
C ALA A 72 -9.56 15.30 8.14
N TYR A 73 -10.13 15.99 9.12
CA TYR A 73 -9.76 15.84 10.53
C TYR A 73 -10.08 14.44 11.05
N VAL A 74 -11.31 13.94 10.83
CA VAL A 74 -11.74 12.59 11.26
C VAL A 74 -10.79 11.53 10.69
N PHE A 75 -10.53 11.56 9.39
CA PHE A 75 -9.62 10.63 8.75
C PHE A 75 -8.20 10.71 9.33
N THR A 76 -7.64 11.93 9.41
CA THR A 76 -6.28 12.17 9.91
C THR A 76 -6.11 11.72 11.35
N PHE A 77 -7.02 12.12 12.22
CA PHE A 77 -6.93 11.82 13.63
C PHE A 77 -7.12 10.32 13.88
N LEU A 78 -8.14 9.68 13.29
CA LEU A 78 -8.33 8.25 13.46
C LEU A 78 -7.13 7.45 12.92
N LEU A 79 -6.57 7.83 11.77
CA LEU A 79 -5.38 7.19 11.20
C LEU A 79 -4.20 7.23 12.19
N CYS A 80 -3.88 8.41 12.70
CA CYS A 80 -2.65 8.66 13.45
C CYS A 80 -2.78 8.45 14.97
N ALA A 81 -4.00 8.49 15.53
CA ALA A 81 -4.24 8.26 16.96
C ALA A 81 -3.71 6.91 17.43
N ARG A 82 -3.64 5.91 16.54
CA ARG A 82 -3.06 4.58 16.80
C ARG A 82 -1.61 4.60 17.27
N LEU A 83 -0.88 5.67 16.99
CA LEU A 83 0.50 5.87 17.48
C LEU A 83 0.54 6.32 18.95
N PHE A 84 -0.58 6.77 19.51
CA PHE A 84 -0.66 7.39 20.83
C PHE A 84 -1.63 6.70 21.77
N ILE A 85 -2.69 6.09 21.23
CA ILE A 85 -3.77 5.47 21.99
C ILE A 85 -4.37 4.29 21.18
N PRO A 86 -4.56 3.12 21.81
CA PRO A 86 -5.23 1.99 21.15
C PRO A 86 -6.68 2.32 20.75
N PRO A 87 -7.18 1.82 19.60
CA PRO A 87 -8.56 2.10 19.17
C PRO A 87 -9.66 1.81 20.20
N PRO A 88 -9.63 0.69 20.97
CA PRO A 88 -10.63 0.43 22.01
C PRO A 88 -10.61 1.44 23.15
N GLU A 89 -9.45 1.98 23.48
CA GLU A 89 -9.30 3.01 24.52
C GLU A 89 -9.74 4.38 23.99
N LEU A 90 -9.42 4.68 22.72
CA LEU A 90 -9.88 5.90 22.05
C LEU A 90 -11.39 5.95 21.98
N LEU A 91 -12.05 4.87 21.52
CA LEU A 91 -13.50 4.82 21.44
C LEU A 91 -14.13 4.88 22.84
N ALA A 92 -13.51 4.30 23.87
CA ALA A 92 -13.96 4.45 25.26
C ALA A 92 -14.01 5.94 25.66
N LYS A 93 -12.93 6.68 25.43
CA LYS A 93 -12.84 8.12 25.76
C LYS A 93 -13.84 8.95 24.97
N VAL A 94 -14.04 8.65 23.68
CA VAL A 94 -15.06 9.30 22.84
C VAL A 94 -16.45 9.07 23.42
N CYS A 95 -16.79 7.82 23.75
CA CYS A 95 -18.09 7.47 24.35
C CYS A 95 -18.29 8.13 25.71
N GLU A 96 -17.30 8.12 26.59
CA GLU A 96 -17.34 8.78 27.90
C GLU A 96 -17.60 10.28 27.75
N GLN A 97 -16.91 10.94 26.81
CA GLN A 97 -17.08 12.36 26.52
C GLN A 97 -18.48 12.66 25.96
N CYS A 98 -19.00 11.80 25.07
CA CYS A 98 -20.38 11.91 24.57
C CYS A 98 -21.38 11.85 25.73
N ILE A 99 -21.23 10.88 26.63
CA ILE A 99 -22.12 10.68 27.78
C ILE A 99 -22.12 11.90 28.70
N LYS A 100 -20.93 12.43 29.02
CA LYS A 100 -20.78 13.62 29.87
C LYS A 100 -21.37 14.87 29.21
N GLN A 101 -20.99 15.18 27.97
CA GLN A 101 -21.43 16.40 27.28
C GLN A 101 -22.94 16.42 26.99
N GLN A 102 -23.49 15.25 26.63
CA GLN A 102 -24.90 15.12 26.28
C GLN A 102 -25.78 14.69 27.47
N GLN A 103 -25.19 14.51 28.66
CA GLN A 103 -25.88 14.11 29.89
C GLN A 103 -26.69 12.82 29.73
N LEU A 104 -26.15 11.84 29.01
CA LEU A 104 -26.88 10.61 28.65
C LEU A 104 -27.18 9.68 29.83
N ASP A 105 -26.54 9.90 30.97
CA ASP A 105 -26.79 9.17 32.23
C ASP A 105 -27.87 9.82 33.11
N GLN A 106 -28.37 10.99 32.75
CA GLN A 106 -29.37 11.70 33.55
C GLN A 106 -30.78 11.20 33.24
N SER A 107 -31.64 11.21 34.28
CA SER A 107 -33.06 10.95 34.16
C SER A 107 -33.86 12.14 34.71
N PRO A 108 -34.71 12.80 33.91
CA PRO A 108 -35.05 12.48 32.52
C PRO A 108 -33.98 12.94 31.50
N LEU A 109 -33.85 12.20 30.39
CA LEU A 109 -33.02 12.59 29.25
C LEU A 109 -33.61 13.78 28.48
N ASP A 110 -32.78 14.75 28.11
CA ASP A 110 -33.15 15.80 27.16
C ASP A 110 -33.25 15.22 25.74
N THR A 111 -34.47 14.78 25.41
CA THR A 111 -34.78 14.14 24.12
C THR A 111 -34.52 15.06 22.93
N ALA A 112 -34.68 16.38 23.08
CA ALA A 112 -34.47 17.33 21.99
C ALA A 112 -32.97 17.47 21.67
N LYS A 113 -32.13 17.56 22.71
CA LYS A 113 -30.67 17.59 22.57
C LYS A 113 -30.14 16.29 21.99
N VAL A 114 -30.61 15.13 22.48
CA VAL A 114 -30.21 13.81 21.97
C VAL A 114 -30.58 13.65 20.50
N ARG A 115 -31.74 14.13 20.05
CA ARG A 115 -32.14 14.04 18.63
C ARG A 115 -31.26 14.83 17.66
N LYS A 116 -30.64 15.91 18.12
CA LYS A 116 -29.65 16.68 17.33
C LYS A 116 -28.29 15.99 17.31
N PHE A 117 -27.89 15.39 18.43
CA PHE A 117 -26.59 14.73 18.59
C PHE A 117 -26.55 13.32 17.97
N GLY A 118 -27.60 12.52 18.13
CA GLY A 118 -27.67 11.11 17.75
C GLY A 118 -27.24 10.82 16.30
N PRO A 119 -27.75 11.55 15.29
CA PRO A 119 -27.33 11.37 13.90
C PRO A 119 -25.84 11.61 13.68
N LYS A 120 -25.23 12.55 14.41
CA LYS A 120 -23.82 12.93 14.27
C LYS A 120 -22.88 11.90 14.87
N ILE A 121 -23.19 11.36 16.06
CA ILE A 121 -22.38 10.28 16.63
C ILE A 121 -22.52 9.00 15.79
N LEU A 122 -23.71 8.70 15.27
CA LEU A 122 -23.90 7.61 14.32
C LEU A 122 -23.08 7.81 13.04
N GLN A 123 -23.00 9.03 12.52
CA GLN A 123 -22.17 9.36 11.36
C GLN A 123 -20.69 9.08 11.65
N LEU A 124 -20.14 9.59 12.77
CA LEU A 124 -18.75 9.36 13.15
C LEU A 124 -18.43 7.87 13.28
N LEU A 125 -19.30 7.12 13.96
CA LEU A 125 -19.13 5.67 14.15
C LEU A 125 -19.21 4.91 12.82
N THR A 126 -20.12 5.31 11.93
CA THR A 126 -20.22 4.75 10.58
C THR A 126 -18.94 5.01 9.79
N GLU A 127 -18.47 6.26 9.75
CA GLU A 127 -17.22 6.65 9.08
C GLU A 127 -16.01 5.88 9.63
N TRP A 128 -15.93 5.64 10.94
CA TRP A 128 -14.88 4.83 11.54
C TRP A 128 -14.97 3.36 11.09
N THR A 129 -16.15 2.74 11.14
CA THR A 129 -16.33 1.34 10.69
C THR A 129 -16.04 1.14 9.20
N GLU A 130 -16.32 2.15 8.37
CA GLU A 130 -16.06 2.11 6.93
C GLU A 130 -14.61 2.40 6.59
N THR A 131 -13.93 3.27 7.35
CA THR A 131 -12.53 3.64 7.09
C THR A 131 -11.58 2.60 7.64
N PHE A 132 -11.85 2.10 8.85
CA PHE A 132 -10.98 1.19 9.60
C PHE A 132 -11.73 -0.04 10.13
N PRO A 133 -12.26 -0.90 9.25
CA PRO A 133 -13.03 -2.08 9.66
C PRO A 133 -12.24 -3.01 10.58
N SER A 134 -10.92 -3.10 10.40
CA SER A 134 -10.00 -3.96 11.18
C SER A 134 -10.06 -3.70 12.69
N ASP A 135 -10.30 -2.47 13.13
CA ASP A 135 -10.38 -2.14 14.56
C ASP A 135 -11.53 -2.91 15.24
N PHE A 136 -12.62 -3.14 14.52
CA PHE A 136 -13.83 -3.78 15.02
C PHE A 136 -13.76 -5.31 14.96
N ARG A 137 -12.58 -5.90 14.70
CA ARG A 137 -12.30 -7.30 15.05
C ARG A 137 -12.23 -7.47 16.57
N ASP A 138 -11.93 -6.41 17.33
CA ASP A 138 -11.97 -6.40 18.78
C ASP A 138 -13.43 -6.28 19.26
N GLU A 139 -13.88 -7.25 20.06
CA GLU A 139 -15.24 -7.26 20.62
C GLU A 139 -15.53 -6.04 21.51
N LYS A 140 -14.50 -5.44 22.13
CA LYS A 140 -14.65 -4.21 22.93
C LYS A 140 -15.13 -3.03 22.09
N MET A 141 -14.63 -2.90 20.85
CA MET A 141 -15.06 -1.85 19.93
C MET A 141 -16.55 -2.00 19.60
N VAL A 142 -16.99 -3.23 19.30
CA VAL A 142 -18.40 -3.54 19.00
C VAL A 142 -19.28 -3.34 20.24
N GLY A 143 -18.78 -3.68 21.43
CA GLY A 143 -19.47 -3.44 22.70
C GLY A 143 -19.74 -1.95 22.93
N GLN A 144 -18.71 -1.11 22.84
CA GLN A 144 -18.84 0.34 23.02
C GLN A 144 -19.79 0.99 22.02
N LEU A 145 -19.76 0.54 20.75
CA LEU A 145 -20.70 0.95 19.72
C LEU A 145 -22.14 0.59 20.10
N LYS A 146 -22.40 -0.61 20.62
CA LYS A 146 -23.75 -0.98 21.09
C LYS A 146 -24.16 -0.18 22.33
N ASP A 147 -23.24 0.06 23.26
CA ASP A 147 -23.53 0.75 24.52
C ASP A 147 -23.98 2.19 24.29
N ILE A 148 -23.29 2.94 23.42
CA ILE A 148 -23.69 4.32 23.12
C ILE A 148 -25.04 4.38 22.41
N ILE A 149 -25.36 3.42 21.53
CA ILE A 149 -26.65 3.38 20.84
C ILE A 149 -27.79 2.99 21.79
N HIS A 150 -27.58 2.05 22.72
CA HIS A 150 -28.58 1.76 23.77
C HIS A 150 -29.00 3.00 24.56
N ARG A 151 -28.08 3.95 24.77
CA ARG A 151 -28.34 5.17 25.55
C ARG A 151 -29.15 6.22 24.79
N ILE A 152 -29.01 6.30 23.46
CA ILE A 152 -29.71 7.30 22.64
C ILE A 152 -30.97 6.76 21.97
N ALA A 153 -31.08 5.44 21.77
CA ALA A 153 -32.21 4.81 21.08
C ALA A 153 -33.60 5.04 21.70
N PRO A 154 -33.76 5.22 23.03
CA PRO A 154 -35.07 5.59 23.60
C PRO A 154 -35.64 6.91 23.04
N CYS A 155 -34.80 7.78 22.48
CA CYS A 155 -35.21 9.05 21.88
C CYS A 155 -35.69 8.93 20.43
N ASP A 156 -35.22 7.90 19.71
CA ASP A 156 -35.55 7.59 18.31
C ASP A 156 -35.16 6.13 17.96
N GLU A 157 -36.14 5.30 17.62
CA GLU A 157 -35.95 3.90 17.23
C GLU A 157 -35.11 3.75 15.94
N ALA A 158 -35.04 4.78 15.09
CA ALA A 158 -34.25 4.75 13.87
C ALA A 158 -32.76 4.52 14.14
N TYR A 159 -32.25 4.91 15.33
CA TYR A 159 -30.85 4.70 15.70
C TYR A 159 -30.47 3.22 15.77
N TRP A 160 -31.38 2.37 16.27
CA TRP A 160 -31.18 0.91 16.26
C TRP A 160 -31.12 0.35 14.85
N LYS A 161 -32.00 0.83 13.98
CA LYS A 161 -32.04 0.41 12.58
C LYS A 161 -30.72 0.74 11.87
N THR A 162 -30.21 1.95 12.06
CA THR A 162 -28.91 2.37 11.49
C THR A 162 -27.75 1.54 12.04
N LEU A 163 -27.70 1.31 13.36
CA LEU A 163 -26.64 0.49 13.96
C LEU A 163 -26.65 -0.93 13.39
N ASN A 164 -27.81 -1.57 13.29
CA ASN A 164 -27.92 -2.92 12.75
C ASN A 164 -27.43 -2.99 11.30
N GLN A 165 -27.70 -1.97 10.48
CA GLN A 165 -27.18 -1.87 9.11
C GLN A 165 -25.66 -1.72 9.09
N VAL A 166 -25.10 -0.88 9.97
CA VAL A 166 -23.64 -0.68 10.10
C VAL A 166 -22.96 -1.99 10.51
N LEU A 167 -23.46 -2.66 11.54
CA LEU A 167 -22.91 -3.94 12.02
C LEU A 167 -23.01 -5.04 10.95
N GLN A 168 -24.11 -5.10 10.21
CA GLN A 168 -24.27 -6.04 9.11
C GLN A 168 -23.23 -5.81 8.00
N LYS A 169 -23.10 -4.56 7.52
CA LYS A 169 -22.09 -4.19 6.52
C LYS A 169 -20.67 -4.48 7.00
N LEU A 170 -20.37 -4.13 8.25
CA LEU A 170 -19.07 -4.38 8.88
C LEU A 170 -18.76 -5.88 8.91
N SER A 171 -19.72 -6.72 9.34
CA SER A 171 -19.52 -8.17 9.39
C SER A 171 -19.26 -8.79 8.01
N GLN A 172 -19.98 -8.33 6.98
CA GLN A 172 -19.75 -8.75 5.59
C GLN A 172 -18.36 -8.36 5.12
N ARG A 173 -17.92 -7.12 5.42
CA ARG A 173 -16.60 -6.64 5.04
C ARG A 173 -15.47 -7.38 5.74
N LEU A 174 -15.60 -7.63 7.04
CA LEU A 174 -14.63 -8.42 7.81
C LEU A 174 -14.53 -9.87 7.31
N ALA A 175 -15.66 -10.47 6.91
CA ALA A 175 -15.67 -11.80 6.31
C ALA A 175 -14.94 -11.83 4.96
N LEU A 176 -15.19 -10.84 4.09
CA LEU A 176 -14.48 -10.70 2.81
C LEU A 176 -12.97 -10.53 2.99
N MET A 177 -12.55 -9.68 3.94
CA MET A 177 -11.13 -9.49 4.27
C MET A 177 -10.47 -10.80 4.73
N SER A 178 -11.15 -11.56 5.58
CA SER A 178 -10.65 -12.85 6.09
C SER A 178 -10.49 -13.89 4.97
N GLN A 179 -11.43 -13.94 4.00
CA GLN A 179 -11.33 -14.83 2.84
C GLN A 179 -10.19 -14.43 1.88
N GLY A 180 -9.96 -13.13 1.69
CA GLY A 180 -8.83 -12.60 0.92
C GLY A 180 -7.48 -12.98 1.52
N GLU A 181 -7.33 -12.84 2.85
CA GLU A 181 -6.14 -13.25 3.60
C GLU A 181 -5.80 -14.73 3.38
N GLU A 182 -6.79 -15.63 3.47
CA GLU A 182 -6.58 -17.05 3.22
C GLU A 182 -6.15 -17.37 1.78
N SER A 183 -6.74 -16.67 0.80
CA SER A 183 -6.45 -16.86 -0.62
C SER A 183 -5.03 -16.44 -0.96
N ILE A 184 -4.58 -15.30 -0.44
CA ILE A 184 -3.20 -14.80 -0.58
C ILE A 184 -2.20 -15.81 0.01
N VAL A 185 -2.49 -16.36 1.19
CA VAL A 185 -1.62 -17.37 1.83
C VAL A 185 -1.53 -18.63 0.98
N LYS A 186 -2.66 -19.15 0.46
CA LYS A 186 -2.67 -20.33 -0.42
C LYS A 186 -1.87 -20.11 -1.70
N VAL A 187 -2.02 -18.94 -2.36
CA VAL A 187 -1.24 -18.59 -3.56
C VAL A 187 0.25 -18.47 -3.23
N SER A 188 0.62 -17.84 -2.11
CA SER A 188 2.01 -17.68 -1.69
C SER A 188 2.68 -19.02 -1.34
N LEU A 189 1.96 -19.95 -0.70
CA LEU A 189 2.43 -21.31 -0.43
C LEU A 189 2.61 -22.11 -1.72
N ASN A 190 1.68 -21.96 -2.67
CA ASN A 190 1.80 -22.61 -3.97
C ASN A 190 2.99 -22.05 -4.76
N ALA A 191 3.16 -20.73 -4.82
CA ALA A 191 4.28 -20.08 -5.51
C ALA A 191 5.65 -20.45 -4.93
N SER A 192 5.77 -20.51 -3.60
CA SER A 192 7.00 -20.99 -2.94
C SER A 192 7.27 -22.48 -3.23
N SER A 193 6.24 -23.33 -3.19
CA SER A 193 6.38 -24.75 -3.57
C SER A 193 6.77 -24.95 -5.04
N ILE A 194 6.33 -24.07 -5.95
CA ILE A 194 6.71 -24.09 -7.38
C ILE A 194 8.14 -23.59 -7.56
N SER A 195 8.54 -22.54 -6.84
CA SER A 195 9.92 -22.05 -6.82
C SER A 195 10.89 -23.15 -6.35
N ASP A 196 10.56 -23.87 -5.28
CA ASP A 196 11.35 -25.00 -4.78
C ASP A 196 11.39 -26.18 -5.76
N LYS A 197 10.26 -26.46 -6.44
CA LYS A 197 10.22 -27.46 -7.53
C LYS A 197 11.03 -27.03 -8.74
N LEU A 198 11.19 -25.73 -9.02
CA LEU A 198 11.99 -25.22 -10.13
C LEU A 198 13.50 -25.28 -9.86
N VAL A 199 13.93 -25.24 -8.60
CA VAL A 199 15.29 -25.66 -8.20
C VAL A 199 15.51 -27.15 -8.52
N ALA A 200 14.44 -27.96 -8.58
CA ALA A 200 14.47 -29.38 -8.93
C ALA A 200 14.20 -29.70 -10.43
N PHE A 201 13.75 -28.74 -11.27
CA PHE A 201 13.56 -28.92 -12.71
C PHE A 201 14.91 -28.91 -13.45
N LYS A 202 15.65 -29.98 -13.18
CA LYS A 202 16.87 -30.38 -13.85
C LYS A 202 16.55 -30.75 -15.30
N THR A 203 17.33 -30.19 -16.21
CA THR A 203 17.49 -30.64 -17.61
C THR A 203 16.21 -30.64 -18.48
N LYS A 204 16.03 -29.54 -19.21
CA LYS A 204 14.95 -29.21 -20.18
C LYS A 204 13.58 -28.89 -19.56
N PRO A 205 12.92 -27.81 -20.01
CA PRO A 205 11.55 -27.53 -19.60
C PRO A 205 10.65 -28.71 -20.02
N PRO A 206 9.68 -29.12 -19.17
CA PRO A 206 8.74 -30.17 -19.53
C PRO A 206 8.02 -29.81 -20.85
N PRO A 207 7.62 -30.79 -21.69
CA PRO A 207 7.22 -30.56 -23.08
C PRO A 207 5.92 -29.77 -23.29
N ILE A 208 5.24 -29.38 -22.20
CA ILE A 208 3.93 -28.73 -22.22
C ILE A 208 3.95 -27.59 -21.19
N GLN A 209 4.81 -26.60 -21.40
CA GLN A 209 4.67 -25.31 -20.74
C GLN A 209 4.19 -24.33 -21.81
N LYS A 210 2.93 -23.91 -21.72
CA LYS A 210 2.44 -22.79 -22.52
C LYS A 210 3.22 -21.55 -22.10
N ASP A 211 3.85 -20.87 -23.05
CA ASP A 211 4.49 -19.57 -22.82
C ASP A 211 3.45 -18.44 -22.82
N MET A 212 3.81 -17.24 -22.35
CA MET A 212 2.87 -16.11 -22.29
C MET A 212 2.25 -15.82 -23.66
N LEU A 213 3.05 -15.82 -24.73
CA LEU A 213 2.57 -15.51 -26.08
C LEU A 213 1.58 -16.54 -26.64
N SER A 214 1.64 -17.78 -26.16
CA SER A 214 0.69 -18.84 -26.52
C SER A 214 -0.66 -18.71 -25.79
N ILE A 215 -0.67 -18.00 -24.66
CA ILE A 215 -1.88 -17.75 -23.85
C ILE A 215 -2.50 -16.41 -24.21
N CYS A 216 -1.67 -15.37 -24.33
CA CYS A 216 -2.06 -14.02 -24.69
C CYS A 216 -1.01 -13.41 -25.62
N ASN A 217 -1.38 -13.23 -26.89
CA ASN A 217 -0.54 -12.56 -27.89
C ASN A 217 -0.89 -11.08 -28.09
N ASP A 218 -1.91 -10.58 -27.39
CA ASP A 218 -2.33 -9.18 -27.43
C ASP A 218 -1.77 -8.40 -26.22
N PRO A 219 -0.88 -7.41 -26.43
CA PRO A 219 -0.28 -6.66 -25.32
C PRO A 219 -1.31 -5.81 -24.57
N TYR A 220 -2.39 -5.37 -25.22
CA TYR A 220 -3.43 -4.57 -24.58
C TYR A 220 -4.21 -5.41 -23.56
N THR A 221 -4.64 -6.60 -23.98
CA THR A 221 -5.31 -7.55 -23.10
C THR A 221 -4.44 -7.91 -21.90
N LEU A 222 -3.14 -8.20 -22.08
CA LEU A 222 -2.27 -8.50 -20.95
C LEU A 222 -2.13 -7.32 -19.98
N ALA A 223 -1.98 -6.08 -20.47
CA ALA A 223 -1.92 -4.90 -19.62
C ALA A 223 -3.21 -4.68 -18.81
N GLN A 224 -4.38 -5.00 -19.39
CA GLN A 224 -5.67 -4.98 -18.68
C GLN A 224 -5.72 -6.04 -17.58
N GLN A 225 -5.27 -7.27 -17.85
CA GLN A 225 -5.23 -8.34 -16.83
C GLN A 225 -4.22 -8.04 -15.72
N LEU A 226 -3.06 -7.46 -16.03
CA LEU A 226 -2.14 -6.95 -15.00
C LEU A 226 -2.83 -5.88 -14.14
N THR A 227 -3.61 -5.00 -14.74
CA THR A 227 -4.37 -3.97 -14.02
C THR A 227 -5.44 -4.57 -13.09
N HIS A 228 -6.09 -5.66 -13.48
CA HIS A 228 -6.97 -6.43 -12.57
C HIS A 228 -6.22 -6.90 -11.33
N VAL A 229 -5.07 -7.57 -11.52
CA VAL A 229 -4.28 -8.11 -10.40
C VAL A 229 -3.79 -7.00 -9.47
N GLU A 230 -3.36 -5.86 -10.04
CA GLU A 230 -2.91 -4.71 -9.25
C GLU A 230 -4.06 -4.12 -8.41
N LEU A 231 -5.24 -3.87 -9.01
CA LEU A 231 -6.40 -3.34 -8.29
C LEU A 231 -6.91 -4.32 -7.22
N GLU A 232 -6.89 -5.62 -7.50
CA GLU A 232 -7.23 -6.65 -6.52
C GLU A 232 -6.29 -6.57 -5.32
N HIS A 233 -4.97 -6.61 -5.51
CA HIS A 233 -4.03 -6.50 -4.41
C HIS A 233 -4.17 -5.17 -3.63
N LEU A 234 -4.32 -4.05 -4.33
CA LEU A 234 -4.49 -2.73 -3.73
C LEU A 234 -5.75 -2.65 -2.86
N SER A 235 -6.85 -3.27 -3.29
CA SER A 235 -8.14 -3.21 -2.57
C SER A 235 -8.02 -3.70 -1.12
N HIS A 236 -7.14 -4.67 -0.88
CA HIS A 236 -6.89 -5.28 0.43
C HIS A 236 -6.07 -4.39 1.37
N ILE A 237 -5.31 -3.41 0.86
CA ILE A 237 -4.38 -2.61 1.68
C ILE A 237 -5.16 -1.60 2.53
N GLY A 238 -5.12 -1.73 3.84
CA GLY A 238 -5.73 -0.81 4.80
C GLY A 238 -4.91 0.47 5.02
N PRO A 239 -5.54 1.63 5.30
CA PRO A 239 -4.81 2.86 5.62
C PRO A 239 -3.96 2.70 6.90
N GLU A 240 -4.40 1.87 7.85
CA GLU A 240 -3.66 1.54 9.07
C GLU A 240 -2.34 0.80 8.79
N GLU A 241 -2.23 0.07 7.68
CA GLU A 241 -0.99 -0.65 7.34
C GLU A 241 0.17 0.31 7.06
N PHE A 242 -0.11 1.50 6.50
CA PHE A 242 0.92 2.52 6.29
C PHE A 242 1.45 3.02 7.63
N VAL A 243 0.58 3.31 8.60
CA VAL A 243 1.01 3.76 9.93
C VAL A 243 1.79 2.65 10.66
N HIS A 244 1.32 1.41 10.57
CA HIS A 244 2.01 0.27 11.20
C HIS A 244 3.36 -0.05 10.54
N ALA A 245 3.50 0.13 9.23
CA ALA A 245 4.77 -0.09 8.52
C ALA A 245 5.88 0.85 9.01
N PHE A 246 5.53 2.01 9.56
CA PHE A 246 6.47 3.04 10.01
C PHE A 246 6.48 3.25 11.53
N ALA A 247 5.66 2.50 12.27
CA ALA A 247 5.70 2.49 13.72
C ALA A 247 6.98 1.78 14.20
N GLN A 248 8.11 2.49 14.21
CA GLN A 248 9.36 2.02 14.83
C GLN A 248 9.32 2.19 16.35
N LYS A 249 10.04 1.29 17.03
CA LYS A 249 10.25 1.28 18.49
C LYS A 249 10.98 2.56 18.89
N ASP A 250 10.30 3.44 19.61
CA ASP A 250 10.96 4.54 20.29
C ASP A 250 12.02 3.96 21.25
N PRO A 251 13.33 4.27 21.11
CA PRO A 251 14.36 3.80 22.04
C PRO A 251 14.27 4.46 23.42
N LEU A 252 13.57 5.59 23.54
CA LEU A 252 13.43 6.37 24.78
C LEU A 252 12.23 5.92 25.63
N ASP A 253 11.32 5.13 25.07
CA ASP A 253 10.20 4.57 25.81
C ASP A 253 10.57 3.14 26.22
N GLY A 254 11.06 2.98 27.46
CA GLY A 254 11.36 1.67 28.08
C GLY A 254 10.15 0.74 28.21
N THR A 255 8.98 1.15 27.71
CA THR A 255 7.86 0.27 27.47
C THR A 255 8.14 -0.62 26.26
N THR A 256 8.25 -1.92 26.52
CA THR A 256 8.15 -2.99 25.53
C THR A 256 7.19 -2.57 24.41
N PRO A 257 7.58 -2.62 23.12
CA PRO A 257 6.64 -2.32 22.05
C PRO A 257 5.46 -3.26 22.22
N CYS A 258 4.26 -2.72 22.42
CA CYS A 258 3.05 -3.46 22.75
C CYS A 258 2.55 -4.38 21.60
N PHE A 259 3.40 -4.73 20.64
CA PHE A 259 3.01 -5.28 19.36
C PHE A 259 3.98 -6.38 18.90
N SER A 260 3.91 -7.54 19.54
CA SER A 260 4.57 -8.79 19.10
C SER A 260 3.93 -9.43 17.86
N ASP A 261 2.89 -8.80 17.26
CA ASP A 261 2.09 -9.35 16.16
C ASP A 261 2.23 -8.56 14.84
N GLN A 262 3.34 -7.81 14.66
CA GLN A 262 3.60 -6.98 13.47
C GLN A 262 3.54 -7.75 12.14
N LYS A 263 3.92 -9.04 12.11
CA LYS A 263 3.86 -9.88 10.89
C LYS A 263 2.45 -10.11 10.34
N LYS A 264 1.39 -9.97 11.15
CA LYS A 264 0.00 -10.03 10.67
C LYS A 264 -0.52 -8.67 10.20
N LYS A 265 0.13 -7.57 10.57
CA LYS A 265 -0.39 -6.20 10.38
C LYS A 265 0.05 -5.52 9.07
N THR A 266 0.99 -6.10 8.32
CA THR A 266 1.50 -5.58 7.04
C THR A 266 1.43 -6.61 5.91
N SER A 267 0.62 -7.67 6.08
CA SER A 267 0.60 -8.81 5.17
C SER A 267 0.19 -8.45 3.74
N ASN A 268 -0.65 -7.42 3.56
CA ASN A 268 -1.10 -6.99 2.24
C ASN A 268 -0.05 -6.13 1.56
N LEU A 269 0.61 -5.22 2.30
CA LEU A 269 1.79 -4.50 1.80
C LEU A 269 2.87 -5.47 1.31
N GLU A 270 3.21 -6.47 2.12
CA GLU A 270 4.19 -7.50 1.75
C GLU A 270 3.74 -8.36 0.57
N ALA A 271 2.44 -8.70 0.49
CA ALA A 271 1.89 -9.43 -0.63
C ALA A 271 2.00 -8.65 -1.94
N TYR A 272 1.78 -7.34 -1.89
CA TYR A 272 1.87 -6.47 -3.06
C TYR A 272 3.32 -6.30 -3.53
N VAL A 273 4.28 -6.19 -2.60
CA VAL A 273 5.71 -6.24 -2.93
C VAL A 273 6.11 -7.59 -3.53
N ARG A 274 5.58 -8.70 -3.01
CA ARG A 274 5.80 -10.03 -3.58
C ARG A 274 5.25 -10.14 -5.00
N TRP A 275 4.08 -9.57 -5.28
CA TRP A 275 3.52 -9.49 -6.63
C TRP A 275 4.41 -8.72 -7.59
N PHE A 276 4.87 -7.52 -7.20
CA PHE A 276 5.79 -6.71 -8.00
C PHE A 276 7.04 -7.52 -8.40
N ASN A 277 7.69 -8.16 -7.41
CA ASN A 277 8.86 -8.99 -7.66
C ASN A 277 8.54 -10.19 -8.56
N ARG A 278 7.43 -10.88 -8.32
CA ARG A 278 6.98 -11.99 -9.17
C ARG A 278 6.86 -11.54 -10.63
N LEU A 279 6.23 -10.39 -10.90
CA LEU A 279 6.08 -9.87 -12.24
C LEU A 279 7.44 -9.56 -12.89
N CYS A 280 8.38 -8.92 -12.16
CA CYS A 280 9.74 -8.69 -12.64
C CYS A 280 10.43 -10.00 -13.10
N TYR A 281 10.38 -11.03 -12.25
CA TYR A 281 11.00 -12.32 -12.54
C TYR A 281 10.26 -13.12 -13.62
N LEU A 282 8.94 -12.98 -13.72
CA LEU A 282 8.14 -13.58 -14.80
C LEU A 282 8.57 -13.01 -16.15
N VAL A 283 8.66 -11.69 -16.28
CA VAL A 283 9.13 -11.01 -17.51
C VAL A 283 10.53 -11.49 -17.90
N ALA A 284 11.46 -11.53 -16.93
CA ALA A 284 12.82 -12.01 -17.19
C ALA A 284 12.84 -13.48 -17.61
N THR A 285 12.00 -14.31 -16.99
CA THR A 285 11.85 -15.74 -17.31
C THR A 285 11.33 -15.93 -18.74
N GLU A 286 10.25 -15.25 -19.12
CA GLU A 286 9.67 -15.31 -20.46
C GLU A 286 10.67 -14.87 -21.55
N ILE A 287 11.54 -13.90 -21.27
CA ILE A 287 12.58 -13.45 -22.21
C ILE A 287 13.72 -14.47 -22.32
N CYS A 288 14.14 -15.07 -21.20
CA CYS A 288 15.26 -16.02 -21.17
C CYS A 288 14.88 -17.44 -21.60
N MET A 289 13.59 -17.80 -21.57
CA MET A 289 13.11 -19.16 -21.85
C MET A 289 13.27 -19.59 -23.33
N PRO A 290 12.97 -18.75 -24.35
CA PRO A 290 13.08 -19.18 -25.74
C PRO A 290 14.52 -19.42 -26.20
N ALA A 291 14.80 -20.62 -26.71
CA ALA A 291 16.13 -20.97 -27.23
C ALA A 291 16.55 -20.14 -28.46
N LYS A 292 15.58 -19.75 -29.30
CA LYS A 292 15.85 -19.00 -30.54
C LYS A 292 15.87 -17.50 -30.29
N LYS A 293 16.98 -16.86 -30.65
CA LYS A 293 17.18 -15.39 -30.59
C LYS A 293 16.02 -14.57 -31.16
N LYS A 294 15.46 -14.98 -32.31
CA LYS A 294 14.33 -14.27 -32.95
C LYS A 294 13.08 -14.31 -32.07
N GLN A 295 12.79 -15.42 -31.41
CA GLN A 295 11.64 -15.55 -30.52
C GLN A 295 11.83 -14.70 -29.25
N ARG A 296 13.03 -14.71 -28.65
CA ARG A 296 13.34 -13.82 -27.52
C ARG A 296 13.14 -12.34 -27.86
N ALA A 297 13.58 -11.92 -29.04
CA ALA A 297 13.36 -10.55 -29.51
C ALA A 297 11.87 -10.20 -29.64
N THR A 298 11.04 -11.14 -30.11
CA THR A 298 9.57 -10.98 -30.14
C THR A 298 8.98 -10.86 -28.74
N VAL A 299 9.44 -11.64 -27.77
CA VAL A 299 8.98 -11.53 -26.36
C VAL A 299 9.37 -10.17 -25.76
N ILE A 300 10.58 -9.68 -26.03
CA ILE A 300 11.01 -8.33 -25.64
C ILE A 300 10.09 -7.27 -26.23
N GLU A 301 9.82 -7.31 -27.53
CA GLU A 301 8.93 -6.35 -28.20
C GLU A 301 7.51 -6.39 -27.63
N PHE A 302 7.00 -7.59 -27.34
CA PHE A 302 5.69 -7.77 -26.72
C PHE A 302 5.63 -7.10 -25.34
N PHE A 303 6.57 -7.36 -24.44
CA PHE A 303 6.57 -6.73 -23.11
C PHE A 303 6.80 -5.22 -23.16
N ILE A 304 7.52 -4.69 -24.16
CA ILE A 304 7.63 -3.24 -24.39
C ILE A 304 6.25 -2.65 -24.71
N ASP A 305 5.45 -3.31 -25.55
CA ASP A 305 4.11 -2.86 -25.89
C ASP A 305 3.13 -3.01 -24.71
N VAL A 306 3.27 -4.05 -23.88
CA VAL A 306 2.52 -4.21 -22.61
C VAL A 306 2.87 -3.07 -21.64
N ALA A 307 4.15 -2.79 -21.43
CA ALA A 307 4.61 -1.71 -20.56
C ALA A 307 4.08 -0.35 -21.02
N ARG A 308 4.10 -0.09 -22.34
CA ARG A 308 3.52 1.13 -22.90
C ARG A 308 2.02 1.22 -22.60
N GLU A 309 1.27 0.13 -22.70
CA GLU A 309 -0.15 0.16 -22.38
C GLU A 309 -0.40 0.32 -20.87
N CYS A 310 0.43 -0.27 -20.01
CA CYS A 310 0.40 0.01 -18.57
C CYS A 310 0.58 1.52 -18.30
N PHE A 311 1.52 2.20 -18.98
CA PHE A 311 1.66 3.66 -18.90
C PHE A 311 0.38 4.40 -19.31
N ASN A 312 -0.23 4.02 -20.44
CA ASN A 312 -1.46 4.64 -20.96
C ASN A 312 -2.64 4.48 -19.99
N ILE A 313 -2.80 3.29 -19.40
CA ILE A 313 -3.84 2.99 -18.42
C ILE A 313 -3.65 3.81 -17.13
N GLY A 314 -2.42 4.19 -16.79
CA GLY A 314 -2.07 4.75 -15.47
C GLY A 314 -1.61 3.68 -14.49
N ASN A 315 -1.23 2.50 -14.99
CA ASN A 315 -0.64 1.41 -14.21
C ASN A 315 0.89 1.53 -14.16
N PHE A 316 1.39 2.41 -13.31
CA PHE A 316 2.82 2.69 -13.19
C PHE A 316 3.57 1.59 -12.43
N ASN A 317 2.90 0.83 -11.56
CA ASN A 317 3.53 -0.28 -10.82
C ASN A 317 3.93 -1.42 -11.75
N SER A 318 3.01 -1.91 -12.58
CA SER A 318 3.31 -2.97 -13.57
C SER A 318 4.30 -2.49 -14.63
N LEU A 319 4.19 -1.23 -15.08
CA LEU A 319 5.18 -0.61 -15.96
C LEU A 319 6.59 -0.71 -15.36
N MET A 320 6.76 -0.28 -14.10
CA MET A 320 8.05 -0.32 -13.42
C MET A 320 8.53 -1.76 -13.24
N ALA A 321 7.64 -2.70 -12.94
CA ALA A 321 7.99 -4.12 -12.78
C ALA A 321 8.50 -4.72 -14.10
N ILE A 322 7.85 -4.43 -15.23
CA ILE A 322 8.27 -4.90 -16.55
C ILE A 322 9.65 -4.31 -16.91
N ILE A 323 9.84 -2.99 -16.75
CA ILE A 323 11.14 -2.33 -16.98
C ILE A 323 12.22 -2.97 -16.09
N SER A 324 11.91 -3.18 -14.81
CA SER A 324 12.84 -3.79 -13.84
C SER A 324 13.24 -5.20 -14.25
N GLY A 325 12.28 -6.04 -14.69
CA GLY A 325 12.54 -7.38 -15.21
C GLY A 325 13.43 -7.37 -16.46
N MET A 326 13.20 -6.44 -17.38
CA MET A 326 14.01 -6.28 -18.59
C MET A 326 15.44 -5.77 -18.31
N ASN A 327 15.60 -4.98 -17.23
CA ASN A 327 16.88 -4.44 -16.79
C ASN A 327 17.69 -5.38 -15.89
N MET A 328 17.12 -6.51 -15.46
CA MET A 328 17.87 -7.55 -14.75
C MET A 328 19.10 -7.97 -15.57
N SER A 329 20.23 -8.13 -14.89
CA SER A 329 21.52 -8.45 -15.54
C SER A 329 21.49 -9.67 -16.48
N PRO A 330 20.80 -10.79 -16.16
CA PRO A 330 20.63 -11.91 -17.10
C PRO A 330 19.94 -11.54 -18.42
N VAL A 331 19.05 -10.54 -18.41
CA VAL A 331 18.32 -10.09 -19.61
C VAL A 331 19.12 -9.01 -20.35
N SER A 332 19.60 -7.99 -19.64
CA SER A 332 20.30 -6.84 -20.24
C SER A 332 21.64 -7.20 -20.88
N ARG A 333 22.23 -8.35 -20.52
CA ARG A 333 23.44 -8.89 -21.15
C ARG A 333 23.23 -9.55 -22.52
N LEU A 334 21.99 -9.86 -22.93
CA LEU A 334 21.68 -10.56 -24.19
C LEU A 334 21.83 -9.64 -25.41
N LYS A 335 23.02 -9.07 -25.64
CA LYS A 335 23.26 -7.99 -26.60
C LYS A 335 22.84 -8.36 -28.02
N LYS A 336 23.02 -9.63 -28.43
CA LYS A 336 22.61 -10.08 -29.79
C LYS A 336 21.09 -10.12 -29.92
N THR A 337 20.38 -10.50 -28.86
CA THR A 337 18.92 -10.49 -28.80
C THR A 337 18.38 -9.06 -28.82
N TRP A 338 18.92 -8.17 -27.98
CA TRP A 338 18.55 -6.76 -27.96
C TRP A 338 18.79 -6.05 -29.29
N GLY A 339 19.91 -6.34 -29.97
CA GLY A 339 20.20 -5.81 -31.31
C GLY A 339 19.22 -6.30 -32.40
N LYS A 340 18.37 -7.29 -32.11
CA LYS A 340 17.32 -7.77 -33.03
C LYS A 340 15.94 -7.15 -32.75
N ALA A 341 15.71 -6.69 -31.52
CA ALA A 341 14.43 -6.12 -31.08
C ALA A 341 14.34 -4.62 -31.41
N LYS A 342 13.12 -4.11 -31.59
CA LYS A 342 12.84 -2.68 -31.71
C LYS A 342 12.76 -2.01 -30.33
N THR A 343 13.83 -1.36 -29.91
CA THR A 343 14.00 -0.85 -28.53
C THR A 343 13.66 0.62 -28.33
N ALA A 344 13.34 1.39 -29.37
CA ALA A 344 13.11 2.84 -29.25
C ALA A 344 12.03 3.19 -28.21
N LYS A 345 10.92 2.44 -28.18
CA LYS A 345 9.85 2.61 -27.19
C LYS A 345 10.32 2.28 -25.77
N PHE A 346 11.19 1.29 -25.61
CA PHE A 346 11.74 0.90 -24.31
C PHE A 346 12.51 2.05 -23.67
N PHE A 347 13.43 2.67 -24.41
CA PHE A 347 14.21 3.81 -23.89
C PHE A 347 13.34 5.02 -23.50
N ILE A 348 12.24 5.24 -24.22
CA ILE A 348 11.27 6.28 -23.85
C ILE A 348 10.61 5.93 -22.51
N LEU A 349 10.17 4.68 -22.33
CA LEU A 349 9.54 4.23 -21.09
C LEU A 349 10.53 4.23 -19.90
N GLU A 350 11.78 3.83 -20.12
CA GLU A 350 12.84 3.94 -19.13
C GLU A 350 13.06 5.40 -18.70
N HIS A 351 13.09 6.33 -19.66
CA HIS A 351 13.20 7.75 -19.36
C HIS A 351 11.98 8.28 -18.59
N GLN A 352 10.77 7.78 -18.83
CA GLN A 352 9.61 8.17 -18.03
C GLN A 352 9.69 7.70 -16.58
N MET A 353 10.36 6.58 -16.31
CA MET A 353 10.49 5.97 -14.99
C MET A 353 11.85 6.19 -14.34
N ASP A 354 12.68 7.06 -14.91
CA ASP A 354 14.04 7.26 -14.47
C ASP A 354 14.11 7.96 -13.09
N PRO A 355 15.08 7.60 -12.23
CA PRO A 355 15.15 8.13 -10.87
C PRO A 355 15.68 9.58 -10.78
N THR A 356 16.13 10.20 -11.88
CA THR A 356 16.72 11.55 -11.88
C THR A 356 15.72 12.58 -11.36
N GLY A 357 16.22 13.54 -10.59
CA GLY A 357 15.37 14.57 -10.00
C GLY A 357 14.30 14.01 -9.06
N ASN A 358 14.60 12.92 -8.33
CA ASN A 358 13.65 12.19 -7.50
C ASN A 358 12.42 11.71 -8.29
N PHE A 359 12.67 11.03 -9.41
CA PHE A 359 11.62 10.54 -10.32
C PHE A 359 10.75 11.65 -10.92
N TYR A 360 11.37 12.75 -11.37
CA TYR A 360 10.67 13.94 -11.86
C TYR A 360 9.65 13.63 -12.98
N ASN A 361 10.07 12.84 -13.98
CA ASN A 361 9.24 12.47 -15.11
C ASN A 361 8.03 11.63 -14.67
N TYR A 362 8.27 10.56 -13.92
CA TYR A 362 7.22 9.73 -13.33
C TYR A 362 6.24 10.56 -12.49
N ARG A 363 6.72 11.43 -11.60
CA ARG A 363 5.86 12.28 -10.77
C ARG A 363 4.98 13.21 -11.61
N THR A 364 5.50 13.70 -12.72
CA THR A 364 4.71 14.50 -13.68
C THR A 364 3.63 13.65 -14.35
N ALA A 365 3.96 12.44 -14.79
CA ALA A 365 3.00 11.51 -15.37
C ALA A 365 1.91 11.08 -14.35
N LEU A 366 2.30 10.82 -13.09
CA LEU A 366 1.38 10.49 -12.00
C LEU A 366 0.41 11.63 -11.72
N ARG A 367 0.89 12.88 -11.63
CA ARG A 367 0.03 14.07 -11.48
C ARG A 367 -0.96 14.19 -12.65
N GLY A 368 -0.50 13.93 -13.87
CA GLY A 368 -1.34 13.87 -15.06
C GLY A 368 -2.45 12.82 -14.91
N ALA A 369 -2.10 11.59 -14.51
CA ALA A 369 -3.07 10.52 -14.29
C ALA A 369 -4.07 10.84 -13.17
N ALA A 370 -3.62 11.40 -12.04
CA ALA A 370 -4.48 11.84 -10.96
C ALA A 370 -5.44 12.97 -11.39
N HIS A 371 -4.97 13.90 -12.23
CA HIS A 371 -5.84 14.93 -12.82
C HIS A 371 -6.89 14.31 -13.75
N ARG A 372 -6.49 13.41 -14.67
CA ARG A 372 -7.43 12.69 -15.54
C ARG A 372 -8.48 11.93 -14.73
N SER A 373 -8.08 11.27 -13.64
CA SER A 373 -9.01 10.53 -12.80
C SER A 373 -10.09 11.41 -12.17
N ARG A 374 -9.75 12.65 -11.78
CA ARG A 374 -10.71 13.59 -11.17
C ARG A 374 -11.72 14.14 -12.19
N THR A 375 -11.31 14.29 -13.45
CA THR A 375 -12.13 14.84 -14.54
C THR A 375 -12.69 13.75 -15.47
N ALA A 376 -12.55 12.48 -15.08
CA ALA A 376 -12.89 11.32 -15.89
C ALA A 376 -14.39 11.22 -16.18
N ASN A 377 -14.71 10.95 -17.46
CA ASN A 377 -16.07 10.66 -17.91
C ASN A 377 -16.34 9.16 -18.06
N SER A 378 -15.29 8.34 -17.89
CA SER A 378 -15.36 6.88 -17.94
C SER A 378 -14.59 6.23 -16.79
N ASN A 379 -14.97 5.01 -16.41
CA ASN A 379 -14.25 4.27 -15.35
C ASN A 379 -12.79 3.95 -15.73
N ARG A 380 -12.49 3.78 -17.02
CA ARG A 380 -11.13 3.54 -17.50
C ARG A 380 -10.18 4.69 -17.19
N GLU A 381 -10.65 5.93 -17.31
CA GLU A 381 -9.84 7.13 -17.09
C GLU A 381 -9.54 7.39 -15.61
N ARG A 382 -10.25 6.71 -14.70
CA ARG A 382 -10.08 6.82 -13.24
C ARG A 382 -8.97 5.95 -12.68
N ILE A 383 -8.38 5.06 -13.48
CA ILE A 383 -7.34 4.15 -13.00
C ILE A 383 -6.05 4.94 -12.73
N VAL A 384 -5.56 4.84 -11.50
CA VAL A 384 -4.25 5.35 -11.08
C VAL A 384 -3.63 4.32 -10.16
N ILE A 385 -2.57 3.64 -10.62
CA ILE A 385 -1.80 2.71 -9.80
C ILE A 385 -0.38 3.26 -9.73
N PRO A 386 0.02 3.86 -8.59
CA PRO A 386 1.33 4.49 -8.45
C PRO A 386 2.44 3.43 -8.41
N PHE A 387 3.67 3.84 -8.73
CA PHE A 387 4.84 3.03 -8.40
C PHE A 387 4.96 2.91 -6.88
N PHE A 388 4.54 1.76 -6.36
CA PHE A 388 4.20 1.62 -4.95
C PHE A 388 5.40 1.76 -4.02
N SER A 389 6.57 1.26 -4.44
CA SER A 389 7.79 1.36 -3.64
C SER A 389 8.19 2.82 -3.41
N LEU A 390 7.99 3.70 -4.39
CA LEU A 390 8.26 5.12 -4.24
C LEU A 390 7.22 5.81 -3.36
N LEU A 391 5.94 5.44 -3.47
CA LEU A 391 4.88 5.93 -2.57
C LEU A 391 5.20 5.60 -1.11
N ILE A 392 5.54 4.34 -0.81
CA ILE A 392 5.92 3.91 0.54
C ILE A 392 7.17 4.65 1.02
N LYS A 393 8.18 4.80 0.14
CA LYS A 393 9.39 5.57 0.44
C LYS A 393 9.07 7.02 0.81
N ASP A 394 8.19 7.69 0.08
CA ASP A 394 7.79 9.07 0.35
C ASP A 394 7.06 9.18 1.70
N ILE A 395 6.11 8.28 1.99
CA ILE A 395 5.39 8.28 3.27
C ILE A 395 6.35 7.98 4.44
N TYR A 396 7.31 7.08 4.25
CA TYR A 396 8.35 6.80 5.24
C TYR A 396 9.17 8.06 5.56
N PHE A 397 9.72 8.73 4.54
CA PHE A 397 10.55 9.92 4.79
C PHE A 397 9.76 11.09 5.38
N LEU A 398 8.48 11.23 5.00
CA LEU A 398 7.60 12.20 5.64
C LEU A 398 7.37 11.88 7.12
N ASN A 399 7.24 10.60 7.47
CA ASN A 399 7.13 10.18 8.86
C ASN A 399 8.43 10.40 9.65
N GLU A 400 9.58 10.03 9.10
CA GLU A 400 10.88 10.16 9.77
C GLU A 400 11.37 11.60 9.87
N GLY A 401 10.96 12.47 8.94
CA GLY A 401 11.42 13.85 8.87
C GLY A 401 10.91 14.76 9.98
N CYS A 402 9.90 14.35 10.76
CA CYS A 402 9.28 15.18 11.80
C CYS A 402 8.91 14.36 13.04
N ALA A 403 9.08 14.93 14.24
CA ALA A 403 8.69 14.27 15.49
C ALA A 403 7.16 14.12 15.61
N ASN A 404 6.71 13.02 16.22
CA ASN A 404 5.28 12.76 16.50
C ASN A 404 4.73 13.71 17.58
N ARG A 405 5.59 14.16 18.49
CA ARG A 405 5.29 15.16 19.52
C ARG A 405 6.23 16.34 19.41
N LEU A 406 5.70 17.53 19.68
CA LEU A 406 6.48 18.75 19.85
C LEU A 406 7.09 18.81 21.27
N PRO A 407 8.09 19.69 21.53
CA PRO A 407 8.73 19.79 22.84
C PRO A 407 7.78 20.08 24.02
N ASN A 408 6.63 20.71 23.75
CA ASN A 408 5.57 20.96 24.74
C ASN A 408 4.67 19.73 25.02
N GLY A 409 4.98 18.56 24.44
CA GLY A 409 4.21 17.33 24.58
C GLY A 409 2.99 17.21 23.65
N HIS A 410 2.65 18.27 22.90
CA HIS A 410 1.55 18.25 21.94
C HIS A 410 1.81 17.26 20.81
N VAL A 411 0.74 16.67 20.31
CA VAL A 411 0.75 15.89 19.07
C VAL A 411 1.01 16.85 17.91
N ASN A 412 1.98 16.54 17.05
CA ASN A 412 2.28 17.31 15.84
C ASN A 412 1.24 16.98 14.75
N PHE A 413 0.09 17.66 14.78
CA PHE A 413 -1.03 17.36 13.91
C PHE A 413 -0.79 17.77 12.45
N GLU A 414 0.01 18.82 12.22
CA GLU A 414 0.42 19.26 10.87
C GLU A 414 1.16 18.15 10.12
N LYS A 415 2.11 17.48 10.77
CA LYS A 415 2.77 16.28 10.21
C LYS A 415 1.76 15.23 9.79
N PHE A 416 0.78 14.94 10.67
CA PHE A 416 -0.21 13.90 10.42
C PHE A 416 -1.19 14.27 9.33
N MET A 417 -1.54 15.55 9.18
CA MET A 417 -2.34 16.03 8.05
C MET A 417 -1.64 15.75 6.72
N GLU A 418 -0.33 16.00 6.61
CA GLU A 418 0.40 15.73 5.36
C GLU A 418 0.52 14.22 5.09
N LEU A 419 0.73 13.40 6.13
CA LEU A 419 0.70 11.93 6.01
C LEU A 419 -0.68 11.44 5.55
N ALA A 420 -1.74 11.92 6.20
CA ALA A 420 -3.11 11.56 5.88
C ALA A 420 -3.50 12.03 4.47
N ARG A 421 -2.96 13.16 3.98
CA ARG A 421 -3.19 13.61 2.60
C ARG A 421 -2.66 12.59 1.59
N GLN A 422 -1.44 12.08 1.79
CA GLN A 422 -0.83 11.07 0.91
C GLN A 422 -1.56 9.73 0.97
N VAL A 423 -1.89 9.26 2.18
CA VAL A 423 -2.65 8.01 2.36
C VAL A 423 -4.06 8.16 1.79
N GLY A 424 -4.74 9.29 2.03
CA GLY A 424 -6.09 9.55 1.54
C GLY A 424 -6.19 9.58 0.01
N GLU A 425 -5.18 10.13 -0.66
CA GLU A 425 -5.09 10.09 -2.12
C GLU A 425 -4.99 8.65 -2.64
N PHE A 426 -4.10 7.84 -2.04
CA PHE A 426 -4.01 6.40 -2.35
C PHE A 426 -5.33 5.66 -2.08
N MET A 427 -5.99 5.95 -0.95
CA MET A 427 -7.26 5.34 -0.58
C MET A 427 -8.37 5.64 -1.61
N THR A 428 -8.30 6.79 -2.27
CA THR A 428 -9.21 7.15 -3.36
C THR A 428 -8.95 6.30 -4.61
N TRP A 429 -7.68 6.15 -4.99
CA TRP A 429 -7.30 5.39 -6.18
C TRP A 429 -7.65 3.91 -6.10
N LYS A 430 -7.48 3.29 -4.92
CA LYS A 430 -7.76 1.85 -4.75
C LYS A 430 -9.24 1.46 -4.73
N GLN A 431 -10.16 2.43 -4.60
CA GLN A 431 -11.61 2.16 -4.58
C GLN A 431 -12.18 1.85 -5.97
N MET A 432 -11.35 1.94 -7.01
CA MET A 432 -11.75 1.67 -8.37
C MET A 432 -11.94 0.17 -8.63
N GLU A 433 -13.15 -0.21 -9.06
CA GLU A 433 -13.37 -1.50 -9.70
C GLU A 433 -12.73 -1.50 -11.09
N CYS A 434 -12.09 -2.62 -11.45
CA CYS A 434 -11.43 -2.74 -12.73
C CYS A 434 -12.49 -2.76 -13.86
N PRO A 435 -12.43 -1.84 -14.84
CA PRO A 435 -13.43 -1.73 -15.90
C PRO A 435 -13.18 -2.67 -17.08
N PHE A 436 -12.13 -3.48 -17.04
CA PHE A 436 -11.80 -4.41 -18.11
C PHE A 436 -12.48 -5.77 -17.87
N GLU A 437 -12.62 -6.56 -18.94
CA GLU A 437 -13.16 -7.91 -18.84
C GLU A 437 -12.10 -8.87 -18.30
N GLU A 438 -12.50 -9.75 -17.38
CA GLU A 438 -11.61 -10.72 -16.75
C GLU A 438 -11.32 -11.92 -17.69
N ASP A 439 -10.05 -12.18 -17.98
CA ASP A 439 -9.62 -13.41 -18.64
C ASP A 439 -8.96 -14.36 -17.63
N ARG A 440 -9.72 -15.37 -17.22
CA ARG A 440 -9.29 -16.36 -16.22
C ARG A 440 -8.07 -17.18 -16.64
N ALA A 441 -7.86 -17.41 -17.93
CA ALA A 441 -6.71 -18.18 -18.40
C ALA A 441 -5.42 -17.37 -18.24
N ILE A 442 -5.47 -16.08 -18.57
CA ILE A 442 -4.34 -15.16 -18.42
C ILE A 442 -4.04 -14.95 -16.93
N LEU A 443 -5.06 -14.66 -16.11
CA LEU A 443 -4.89 -14.48 -14.66
C LEU A 443 -4.30 -15.72 -14.01
N HIS A 444 -4.82 -16.91 -14.35
CA HIS A 444 -4.27 -18.16 -13.84
C HIS A 444 -2.79 -18.31 -14.18
N TYR A 445 -2.38 -17.98 -15.42
CA TYR A 445 -0.98 -18.02 -15.82
C TYR A 445 -0.14 -17.00 -15.04
N LEU A 446 -0.58 -15.75 -14.93
CA LEU A 446 0.12 -14.71 -14.17
C LEU A 446 0.41 -15.14 -12.72
N HIS A 447 -0.51 -15.84 -12.06
CA HIS A 447 -0.33 -16.31 -10.69
C HIS A 447 0.45 -17.62 -10.54
N THR A 448 0.41 -18.52 -11.52
CA THR A 448 0.92 -19.89 -11.36
C THR A 448 2.10 -20.26 -12.26
N ALA A 449 2.39 -19.46 -13.29
CA ALA A 449 3.54 -19.68 -14.16
C ALA A 449 4.82 -19.80 -13.32
N PRO A 450 5.68 -20.81 -13.58
CA PRO A 450 6.95 -20.91 -12.90
C PRO A 450 7.85 -19.76 -13.34
N ILE A 451 8.59 -19.23 -12.38
CA ILE A 451 9.55 -18.14 -12.58
C ILE A 451 10.94 -18.65 -12.21
N PHE A 452 11.93 -18.41 -13.06
CA PHE A 452 13.30 -18.78 -12.75
C PHE A 452 13.79 -18.06 -11.49
N SER A 453 14.59 -18.77 -10.69
CA SER A 453 15.41 -18.13 -9.67
C SER A 453 16.48 -17.24 -10.31
N GLU A 454 17.15 -16.40 -9.52
CA GLU A 454 18.26 -15.57 -10.02
C GLU A 454 19.32 -16.43 -10.74
N ASP A 455 19.78 -17.51 -10.11
CA ASP A 455 20.73 -18.46 -10.70
C ASP A 455 20.19 -19.11 -11.98
N GLY A 456 18.90 -19.47 -12.00
CA GLY A 456 18.22 -20.03 -13.17
C GLY A 456 18.20 -19.07 -14.35
N LEU A 457 17.93 -17.78 -14.10
CA LEU A 457 17.99 -16.73 -15.12
C LEU A 457 19.40 -16.58 -15.70
N TYR A 458 20.43 -16.56 -14.87
CA TYR A 458 21.81 -16.48 -15.34
C TYR A 458 22.20 -17.69 -16.20
N LEU A 459 21.84 -18.91 -15.78
CA LEU A 459 22.09 -20.12 -16.55
C LEU A 459 21.40 -20.07 -17.91
N ALA A 460 20.09 -19.78 -17.96
CA ALA A 460 19.33 -19.66 -19.20
C ALA A 460 19.88 -18.54 -20.12
N SER A 461 20.35 -17.44 -19.52
CA SER A 461 21.01 -16.36 -20.25
C SER A 461 22.34 -16.79 -20.89
N TYR A 462 23.20 -17.50 -20.15
CA TYR A 462 24.48 -18.00 -20.69
C TYR A 462 24.29 -19.11 -21.73
N GLU A 463 23.25 -19.93 -21.60
CA GLU A 463 22.86 -20.91 -22.62
C GLU A 463 22.34 -20.22 -23.90
N SER A 464 21.63 -19.11 -23.75
CA SER A 464 21.11 -18.30 -24.86
C SER A 464 22.20 -17.51 -25.59
N GLU A 465 23.13 -16.91 -24.85
CA GLU A 465 24.27 -16.15 -25.35
C GLU A 465 25.49 -16.36 -24.43
N SER A 466 26.54 -16.99 -24.95
CA SER A 466 27.71 -17.41 -24.17
C SER A 466 28.37 -16.26 -23.40
N PRO A 467 29.08 -16.57 -22.29
CA PRO A 467 29.86 -15.58 -21.53
C PRO A 467 30.83 -14.75 -22.40
N GLU A 468 30.81 -13.44 -22.25
CA GLU A 468 31.63 -12.52 -23.07
C GLU A 468 32.97 -12.17 -22.42
N ASN A 469 33.05 -12.19 -21.09
CA ASN A 469 34.24 -11.81 -20.32
C ASN A 469 34.62 -12.85 -19.26
N GLN A 470 35.78 -12.68 -18.63
CA GLN A 470 36.30 -13.64 -17.65
C GLN A 470 35.39 -13.78 -16.41
N VAL A 471 34.82 -12.67 -15.93
CA VAL A 471 33.89 -12.65 -14.78
C VAL A 471 32.65 -13.50 -15.07
N GLU A 472 32.05 -13.34 -16.26
CA GLU A 472 30.91 -14.14 -16.69
C GLU A 472 31.28 -15.62 -16.86
N LYS A 473 32.48 -15.92 -17.40
CA LYS A 473 32.95 -17.30 -17.55
C LYS A 473 33.09 -17.97 -16.19
N ASP A 474 33.61 -17.26 -15.20
CA ASP A 474 33.80 -17.79 -13.84
C ASP A 474 32.46 -17.96 -13.11
N ARG A 475 31.54 -16.99 -13.24
CA ARG A 475 30.17 -17.13 -12.72
C ARG A 475 29.44 -18.31 -13.36
N TRP A 476 29.51 -18.45 -14.69
CA TRP A 476 28.89 -19.56 -15.40
C TRP A 476 29.44 -20.93 -14.95
N LYS A 477 30.76 -21.04 -14.79
CA LYS A 477 31.39 -22.26 -14.24
C LYS A 477 30.90 -22.54 -12.82
N ALA A 478 30.87 -21.54 -11.94
CA ALA A 478 30.39 -21.69 -10.57
C ALA A 478 28.93 -22.16 -10.53
N LEU A 479 28.06 -21.54 -11.33
CA LEU A 479 26.64 -21.93 -11.43
C LEU A 479 26.49 -23.36 -11.94
N ARG A 480 27.23 -23.75 -13.00
CA ARG A 480 27.21 -25.13 -13.50
C ARG A 480 27.72 -26.13 -12.47
N SER A 481 28.79 -25.83 -11.75
CA SER A 481 29.31 -26.69 -10.69
C SER A 481 28.30 -26.86 -9.55
N ASN A 482 27.62 -25.79 -9.15
CA ASN A 482 26.58 -25.84 -8.12
C ASN A 482 25.36 -26.67 -8.55
N VAL A 483 25.00 -26.62 -9.82
CA VAL A 483 23.93 -27.48 -10.38
C VAL A 483 24.36 -28.94 -10.39
N LEU A 484 25.60 -29.23 -10.81
CA LEU A 484 26.16 -30.58 -10.86
C LEU A 484 26.40 -31.20 -9.47
N ALA A 485 26.68 -30.38 -8.44
CA ALA A 485 26.86 -30.86 -7.07
C ALA A 485 25.54 -31.17 -6.34
N LYS A 486 24.40 -30.71 -6.89
CA LYS A 486 23.04 -30.97 -6.37
C LYS A 486 22.32 -32.09 -7.14
N THR A 487 22.94 -32.65 -8.17
CA THR A 487 22.54 -33.89 -8.88
C THR A 487 23.32 -35.07 -8.35
#